data_AF-A0A8K0FMJ2-F1
#
_entry.id   AF-A0A8K0FMJ2-F1
#
_cell.length_a   1.000
_cell.length_b   1.000
_cell.length_c   1.000
_cell.angle_alpha   90.00
_cell.angle_beta   90.00
_cell.angle_gamma   90.00
#
_symmetry.space_group_name_H-M   'P 1'
#
loop_
_entity.id
_entity.type
_entity.pdbx_description
1 polymer ?
#
loop_
_entity_poly.entity_id
_entity_poly.type
_entity_poly.pdbx_seq_one_letter_code
_entity_poly.pdbx_strand_id
1 'polypeptide(L)'
;QVAAEYFKNTTLLLMGVICVAASVEKWNLHKRIALRMVMMAGAKPGMLLLCFMCCTTVLSMWLSNTSTTAMVMPIVEAVLQELVNAEEEHEVISTAGSAIIEENEPIGLSEKHGQHSLELIFINEDATTTDFSSLMHSKSMNGVHMIANPIGMMNSKSNGQHLPQAQILVLPPKPSELGLSTKYRYQTRHDHMVCKCLSLSISYAATIGGLTTIIGTSTSLIFLEHFNNHYPNAEVVNFGTWFLFSFPISLIMLVLTWFWMHWLFLGCNFKETCSVSQKKKTKREEMSERRIQEEYKKLGNVSYPEMVTGFFFILMTLLWFTREPGFVPGWSSFFEKKGYRTDATVSVFLGFLLFLIPAKKPCFGKREKADGEKSTDVNTLDPIITWKDFQKTMPWEIVVLVGGGYALAAGCKTSGLSTWIGRQMLSLSSLPYWAVTLLACILVSLVTEFVSNPATITIFLPILCSMSETLLINPLYTLIPITMCISFAVMLPVGNPPNAIVFSYGHCQIKDMVKAGLGVNLIGLAVVMVAINTWGIRLFQLNTFPEWAAISNVTSQT
;
A
#
# COMPACT_ATOMS: atom_id res chain seq x y z
N GLN A 1 20.67 -23.23 -16.43
CA GLN A 1 20.00 -22.18 -17.21
C GLN A 1 19.10 -21.35 -16.30
N VAL A 2 17.90 -21.82 -15.93
CA VAL A 2 16.94 -21.04 -15.06
C VAL A 2 17.56 -20.41 -13.80
N ALA A 3 18.50 -21.10 -13.12
CA ALA A 3 19.17 -20.56 -11.93
C ALA A 3 19.89 -19.20 -12.14
N ALA A 4 20.37 -18.91 -13.36
CA ALA A 4 21.03 -17.65 -13.69
C ALA A 4 20.05 -16.47 -13.86
N GLU A 5 18.75 -16.75 -14.04
CA GLU A 5 17.71 -15.72 -14.17
C GLU A 5 17.35 -15.07 -12.83
N TYR A 6 17.66 -15.71 -11.69
CA TYR A 6 17.41 -15.13 -10.36
C TYR A 6 18.44 -14.06 -9.97
N PHE A 7 19.64 -14.07 -10.54
CA PHE A 7 20.74 -13.14 -10.23
C PHE A 7 20.94 -12.09 -11.32
N LYS A 8 19.86 -11.38 -11.64
CA LYS A 8 19.87 -10.27 -12.60
C LYS A 8 19.91 -8.92 -11.89
N ASN A 9 20.21 -7.86 -12.66
CA ASN A 9 20.33 -6.50 -12.15
C ASN A 9 19.05 -6.05 -11.42
N THR A 10 17.87 -6.48 -11.86
CA THR A 10 16.62 -6.05 -11.24
C THR A 10 16.38 -6.71 -9.87
N THR A 11 16.70 -8.00 -9.67
CA THR A 11 16.74 -8.62 -8.33
C THR A 11 17.74 -7.91 -7.39
N LEU A 12 18.92 -7.55 -7.90
CA LEU A 12 19.95 -6.83 -7.13
C LEU A 12 19.49 -5.42 -6.77
N LEU A 13 18.81 -4.72 -7.68
CA LEU A 13 18.17 -3.43 -7.44
C LEU A 13 17.14 -3.55 -6.31
N LEU A 14 16.21 -4.51 -6.39
CA LEU A 14 15.23 -4.77 -5.35
C LEU A 14 15.90 -5.00 -3.99
N MET A 15 16.91 -5.88 -3.93
CA MET A 15 17.60 -6.20 -2.68
C MET A 15 18.25 -4.97 -2.03
N GLY A 16 18.98 -4.15 -2.79
CA GLY A 16 19.59 -2.93 -2.27
C GLY A 16 18.57 -1.89 -1.78
N VAL A 17 17.46 -1.76 -2.49
CA VAL A 17 16.38 -0.82 -2.15
C VAL A 17 15.62 -1.27 -0.89
N ILE A 18 15.34 -2.57 -0.76
CA ILE A 18 14.73 -3.12 0.46
C ILE A 18 15.64 -2.91 1.68
N CYS A 19 16.96 -2.96 1.56
CA CYS A 19 17.86 -2.59 2.66
C CYS A 19 17.64 -1.14 3.14
N VAL A 20 17.51 -0.19 2.20
CA VAL A 20 17.23 1.20 2.54
C VAL A 20 15.81 1.35 3.12
N ALA A 21 14.79 0.77 2.49
CA ALA A 21 13.41 0.82 2.96
C ALA A 21 13.24 0.20 4.38
N ALA A 22 13.86 -0.95 4.64
CA ALA A 22 13.83 -1.60 5.95
C ALA A 22 14.53 -0.76 7.03
N SER A 23 15.59 -0.01 6.70
CA SER A 23 16.19 0.95 7.63
C SER A 23 15.28 2.16 7.91
N VAL A 24 14.57 2.68 6.89
CA VAL A 24 13.56 3.74 7.02
C VAL A 24 12.38 3.29 7.89
N GLU A 25 11.99 2.02 7.80
CA GLU A 25 10.97 1.37 8.63
C GLU A 25 11.45 1.22 10.09
N LYS A 26 12.58 0.53 10.30
CA LYS A 26 13.15 0.24 11.63
C LYS A 26 13.34 1.49 12.50
N TRP A 27 13.80 2.59 11.90
CA TRP A 27 14.08 3.84 12.61
C TRP A 27 12.90 4.83 12.62
N ASN A 28 11.70 4.41 12.19
CA ASN A 28 10.47 5.22 12.20
C ASN A 28 10.56 6.56 11.45
N LEU A 29 11.54 6.71 10.55
CA LEU A 29 11.77 7.94 9.78
C LEU A 29 10.55 8.28 8.91
N HIS A 30 9.94 7.24 8.31
CA HIS A 30 8.69 7.35 7.57
C HIS A 30 7.55 7.94 8.43
N LYS A 31 7.34 7.47 9.67
CA LYS A 31 6.30 7.98 10.58
C LYS A 31 6.56 9.45 10.94
N ARG A 32 7.82 9.86 11.15
CA ARG A 32 8.17 11.27 11.39
C ARG A 32 7.87 12.16 10.18
N ILE A 33 8.20 11.70 8.97
CA ILE A 33 7.90 12.42 7.71
C ILE A 33 6.39 12.53 7.52
N ALA A 34 5.64 11.44 7.70
CA ALA A 34 4.19 11.38 7.59
C ALA A 34 3.49 12.40 8.51
N LEU A 35 3.75 12.31 9.81
CA LEU A 35 3.14 13.21 10.80
C LEU A 35 3.52 14.68 10.55
N ARG A 36 4.76 14.95 10.12
CA ARG A 36 5.19 16.32 9.76
C ARG A 36 4.42 16.88 8.55
N MET A 37 4.17 16.07 7.52
CA MET A 37 3.37 16.48 6.36
C MET A 37 1.91 16.77 6.75
N VAL A 38 1.30 15.93 7.59
CA VAL A 38 -0.08 16.15 8.07
C VAL A 38 -0.17 17.40 8.97
N MET A 39 0.80 17.62 9.88
CA MET A 39 0.84 18.85 10.70
C MET A 39 0.99 20.14 9.88
N MET A 40 1.72 20.10 8.76
CA MET A 40 1.90 21.27 7.89
C MET A 40 0.62 21.67 7.12
N ALA A 41 -0.31 20.75 6.93
CA ALA A 41 -1.53 20.99 6.16
C ALA A 41 -2.66 21.68 6.94
N GLY A 42 -2.71 21.47 8.26
CA GLY A 42 -3.84 21.89 9.11
C GLY A 42 -5.09 21.01 8.94
N ALA A 43 -5.98 21.03 9.92
CA ALA A 43 -7.02 20.00 10.06
C ALA A 43 -8.39 20.31 9.41
N LYS A 44 -8.44 21.03 8.28
CA LYS A 44 -9.71 21.20 7.53
C LYS A 44 -10.15 19.86 6.89
N PRO A 45 -11.35 19.32 7.12
CA PRO A 45 -11.71 17.94 6.71
C PRO A 45 -11.47 17.59 5.24
N GLY A 46 -11.79 18.50 4.31
CA GLY A 46 -11.58 18.26 2.88
C GLY A 46 -10.13 18.36 2.41
N MET A 47 -9.31 19.19 3.06
CA MET A 47 -7.86 19.27 2.85
C MET A 47 -7.14 18.11 3.55
N LEU A 48 -7.61 17.69 4.72
CA LEU A 48 -7.12 16.56 5.49
C LEU A 48 -7.14 15.28 4.65
N LEU A 49 -8.21 15.04 3.89
CA LEU A 49 -8.28 13.96 2.89
C LEU A 49 -7.16 14.06 1.85
N LEU A 50 -7.02 15.21 1.19
CA LEU A 50 -5.98 15.43 0.18
C LEU A 50 -4.57 15.26 0.76
N CYS A 51 -4.35 15.66 2.01
CA CYS A 51 -3.06 15.61 2.67
C CYS A 51 -2.72 14.21 3.16
N PHE A 52 -3.68 13.42 3.64
CA PHE A 52 -3.47 11.98 3.85
C PHE A 52 -3.19 11.26 2.53
N MET A 53 -3.91 11.57 1.45
CA MET A 53 -3.63 11.00 0.13
C MET A 53 -2.23 11.37 -0.36
N CYS A 54 -1.88 12.66 -0.39
CA CYS A 54 -0.55 13.13 -0.80
C CYS A 54 0.58 12.51 0.06
N CYS A 55 0.41 12.48 1.39
CA CYS A 55 1.32 11.80 2.31
C CYS A 55 1.50 10.32 1.96
N THR A 56 0.40 9.61 1.72
CA THR A 56 0.42 8.18 1.39
C THR A 56 1.08 7.94 0.03
N THR A 57 0.77 8.75 -0.99
CA THR A 57 1.40 8.67 -2.32
C THR A 57 2.91 8.93 -2.25
N VAL A 58 3.34 9.94 -1.49
CA VAL A 58 4.78 10.24 -1.29
C VAL A 58 5.51 9.12 -0.55
N LEU A 59 4.90 8.49 0.45
CA LEU A 59 5.51 7.35 1.15
C LEU A 59 5.56 6.10 0.27
N SER A 60 4.45 5.78 -0.40
CA SER A 60 4.32 4.59 -1.27
C SER A 60 5.11 4.68 -2.57
N MET A 61 5.63 5.87 -2.91
CA MET A 61 6.63 6.05 -3.96
C MET A 61 7.96 5.34 -3.65
N TRP A 62 8.25 5.08 -2.37
CA TRP A 62 9.55 4.54 -1.90
C TRP A 62 9.43 3.30 -1.03
N LEU A 63 8.29 3.12 -0.37
CA LEU A 63 7.94 1.95 0.43
C LEU A 63 6.90 1.11 -0.32
N SER A 64 6.73 -0.16 0.06
CA SER A 64 5.67 -0.98 -0.55
C SER A 64 4.28 -0.40 -0.25
N ASN A 65 3.35 -0.59 -1.18
CA ASN A 65 1.95 -0.18 -1.01
C ASN A 65 1.35 -0.76 0.29
N THR A 66 1.61 -2.05 0.54
CA THR A 66 1.13 -2.78 1.73
C THR A 66 1.68 -2.18 3.02
N SER A 67 3.00 -1.94 3.10
CA SER A 67 3.64 -1.33 4.26
C SER A 67 3.09 0.07 4.52
N THR A 68 3.00 0.89 3.48
CA THR A 68 2.52 2.27 3.58
C THR A 68 1.08 2.32 4.11
N THR A 69 0.17 1.50 3.58
CA THR A 69 -1.20 1.43 4.06
C THR A 69 -1.28 0.92 5.50
N ALA A 70 -0.52 -0.11 5.86
CA ALA A 70 -0.46 -0.62 7.24
C ALA A 70 0.07 0.41 8.25
N MET A 71 0.96 1.32 7.82
CA MET A 71 1.52 2.40 8.65
C MET A 71 0.58 3.60 8.79
N VAL A 72 -0.09 4.00 7.71
CA VAL A 72 -0.97 5.19 7.69
C VAL A 72 -2.34 4.89 8.30
N MET A 73 -2.90 3.69 8.08
CA MET A 73 -4.26 3.38 8.51
C MET A 73 -4.49 3.50 10.04
N PRO A 74 -3.58 3.09 10.94
CA PRO A 74 -3.74 3.33 12.38
C PRO A 74 -3.75 4.82 12.77
N ILE A 75 -2.98 5.65 12.07
CA ILE A 75 -2.94 7.12 12.30
C ILE A 75 -4.27 7.72 11.86
N VAL A 76 -4.78 7.28 10.73
CA VAL A 76 -6.08 7.70 10.21
C VAL A 76 -7.21 7.23 11.12
N GLU A 77 -7.20 5.99 11.59
CA GLU A 77 -8.19 5.47 12.53
C GLU A 77 -8.22 6.30 13.83
N ALA A 78 -7.05 6.65 14.38
CA ALA A 78 -6.95 7.49 15.58
C ALA A 78 -7.50 8.90 15.36
N VAL A 79 -7.31 9.49 14.16
CA VAL A 79 -7.94 10.76 13.78
C VAL A 79 -9.44 10.56 13.57
N LEU A 80 -9.87 9.47 12.95
CA LEU A 80 -11.26 9.21 12.59
C LEU A 80 -12.15 8.99 13.81
N GLN A 81 -11.67 8.25 14.81
CA GLN A 81 -12.34 8.10 16.10
C GLN A 81 -12.49 9.46 16.81
N GLU A 82 -11.45 10.29 16.81
CA GLU A 82 -11.52 11.66 17.37
C GLU A 82 -12.53 12.54 16.61
N LEU A 83 -12.60 12.41 15.28
CA LEU A 83 -13.56 13.13 14.43
C LEU A 83 -15.01 12.71 14.70
N VAL A 84 -15.28 11.50 15.20
CA VAL A 84 -16.61 11.05 15.63
C VAL A 84 -16.90 11.53 17.07
N ASN A 85 -15.98 11.29 17.99
CA ASN A 85 -16.14 11.63 19.41
C ASN A 85 -16.32 13.14 19.66
N ALA A 86 -15.66 13.99 18.86
CA ALA A 86 -15.76 15.45 19.00
C ALA A 86 -17.14 16.02 18.65
N GLU A 87 -18.01 15.26 17.96
CA GLU A 87 -19.39 15.66 17.68
C GLU A 87 -20.35 15.25 18.80
N GLU A 88 -20.07 14.16 19.54
CA GLU A 88 -20.83 13.78 20.73
C GLU A 88 -20.86 14.90 21.77
N GLU A 89 -19.71 15.52 22.03
CA GLU A 89 -19.63 16.69 22.92
C GLU A 89 -20.44 17.89 22.38
N HIS A 90 -20.55 18.06 21.06
CA HIS A 90 -21.28 19.17 20.48
C HIS A 90 -22.80 18.96 20.55
N GLU A 91 -23.29 17.74 20.27
CA GLU A 91 -24.71 17.41 20.45
C GLU A 91 -25.12 17.47 21.93
N VAL A 92 -24.31 16.92 22.86
CA VAL A 92 -24.57 16.98 24.31
C VAL A 92 -24.59 18.43 24.82
N ILE A 93 -23.64 19.27 24.41
CA ILE A 93 -23.64 20.70 24.80
C ILE A 93 -24.84 21.44 24.17
N SER A 94 -25.25 21.10 22.94
CA SER A 94 -26.42 21.73 22.31
C SER A 94 -27.74 21.36 22.99
N THR A 95 -27.90 20.08 23.38
CA THR A 95 -29.11 19.56 24.04
C THR A 95 -29.20 20.03 25.50
N ALA A 96 -28.08 20.05 26.22
CA ALA A 96 -27.98 20.68 27.54
C ALA A 96 -28.25 22.20 27.47
N GLY A 97 -27.76 22.88 26.42
CA GLY A 97 -28.02 24.29 26.18
C GLY A 97 -29.50 24.61 25.93
N SER A 98 -30.22 23.76 25.22
CA SER A 98 -31.69 23.89 25.07
C SER A 98 -32.46 23.60 26.35
N ALA A 99 -32.01 22.66 27.18
CA ALA A 99 -32.69 22.30 28.43
C ALA A 99 -32.64 23.40 29.52
N ILE A 100 -31.71 24.36 29.41
CA ILE A 100 -31.52 25.44 30.40
C ILE A 100 -32.44 26.66 30.13
N ILE A 101 -33.21 26.67 29.04
CA ILE A 101 -34.01 27.84 28.61
C ILE A 101 -35.51 27.74 29.00
N GLU A 102 -36.01 26.59 29.45
CA GLU A 102 -37.46 26.37 29.64
C GLU A 102 -37.99 26.31 31.09
N GLU A 103 -37.15 26.46 32.13
CA GLU A 103 -37.62 26.52 33.52
C GLU A 103 -37.54 27.94 34.11
N ASN A 104 -38.63 28.72 33.98
CA ASN A 104 -38.83 29.91 34.81
C ASN A 104 -40.31 30.34 34.98
N GLU A 105 -41.17 29.43 35.46
CA GLU A 105 -42.42 29.79 36.16
C GLU A 105 -42.60 28.94 37.43
N PRO A 106 -42.95 29.53 38.58
CA PRO A 106 -43.31 28.78 39.79
C PRO A 106 -44.83 28.58 39.90
N ILE A 107 -45.28 27.39 40.33
CA ILE A 107 -46.44 27.11 41.22
C ILE A 107 -46.83 25.62 41.13
N GLY A 108 -47.15 24.99 42.28
CA GLY A 108 -48.13 23.89 42.34
C GLY A 108 -47.60 22.51 42.77
N LEU A 109 -47.95 22.10 43.99
CA LEU A 109 -47.76 20.74 44.52
C LEU A 109 -48.61 19.69 43.78
N SER A 110 -48.02 18.56 43.39
CA SER A 110 -48.66 17.24 43.46
C SER A 110 -47.64 16.09 43.43
N GLU A 111 -47.89 15.03 44.20
CA GLU A 111 -47.00 13.87 44.32
C GLU A 111 -47.19 12.86 43.17
N LYS A 112 -46.09 12.21 42.72
CA LYS A 112 -46.07 10.73 42.61
C LYS A 112 -44.69 10.09 42.44
N HIS A 113 -44.53 8.98 43.17
CA HIS A 113 -43.46 7.98 43.18
C HIS A 113 -42.82 7.60 41.83
N GLY A 114 -41.52 7.25 41.85
CA GLY A 114 -40.85 6.56 40.74
C GLY A 114 -39.32 6.50 40.84
N GLN A 115 -38.78 5.84 41.87
CA GLN A 115 -37.33 5.79 42.13
C GLN A 115 -36.65 4.68 41.30
N HIS A 116 -35.81 5.04 40.32
CA HIS A 116 -34.98 4.10 39.56
C HIS A 116 -33.50 4.27 39.94
N SER A 117 -32.97 3.34 40.73
CA SER A 117 -31.55 3.27 41.10
C SER A 117 -30.71 2.62 39.99
N LEU A 118 -29.53 3.20 39.71
CA LEU A 118 -28.49 2.54 38.93
C LEU A 118 -27.90 1.36 39.70
N GLU A 119 -27.69 0.24 39.03
CA GLU A 119 -26.93 -0.90 39.56
C GLU A 119 -25.71 -1.18 38.68
N LEU A 120 -24.56 -1.33 39.33
CA LEU A 120 -23.24 -1.28 38.70
C LEU A 120 -22.65 -2.70 38.62
N ILE A 121 -22.77 -3.35 37.45
CA ILE A 121 -22.34 -4.74 37.28
C ILE A 121 -20.84 -4.80 37.00
N PHE A 122 -20.06 -5.17 38.02
CA PHE A 122 -18.72 -5.71 37.84
C PHE A 122 -18.81 -7.14 37.29
N ILE A 123 -18.07 -7.44 36.22
CA ILE A 123 -17.78 -8.82 35.82
C ILE A 123 -16.29 -9.05 36.04
N ASN A 124 -15.97 -9.96 36.96
CA ASN A 124 -14.62 -10.42 37.20
C ASN A 124 -14.33 -11.65 36.33
N GLU A 125 -13.10 -11.76 35.86
CA GLU A 125 -12.64 -12.74 34.86
C GLU A 125 -12.25 -14.07 35.53
N ASP A 126 -12.83 -15.21 35.10
CA ASP A 126 -12.24 -16.54 35.31
C ASP A 126 -12.90 -17.69 34.51
N ALA A 127 -12.10 -18.73 34.22
CA ALA A 127 -12.47 -20.10 33.81
C ALA A 127 -12.95 -20.45 32.35
N THR A 128 -11.96 -20.74 31.51
CA THR A 128 -11.79 -21.98 30.67
C THR A 128 -12.83 -22.46 29.63
N THR A 129 -12.29 -22.90 28.48
CA THR A 129 -12.99 -23.39 27.28
C THR A 129 -13.17 -24.93 27.22
N THR A 130 -14.43 -25.41 27.27
CA THR A 130 -14.97 -26.68 26.69
C THR A 130 -16.50 -26.63 26.82
N ASP A 131 -17.36 -26.99 25.86
CA ASP A 131 -17.17 -27.39 24.46
C ASP A 131 -18.44 -27.03 23.65
N PHE A 132 -18.39 -27.07 22.30
CA PHE A 132 -19.52 -26.70 21.44
C PHE A 132 -19.76 -27.67 20.25
N SER A 133 -19.80 -28.97 20.53
CA SER A 133 -20.05 -30.02 19.52
C SER A 133 -21.10 -31.06 19.91
N SER A 134 -22.16 -30.67 20.62
CA SER A 134 -23.35 -31.50 20.84
C SER A 134 -24.56 -30.68 21.29
N LEU A 135 -25.44 -30.26 20.36
CA LEU A 135 -26.89 -30.04 20.57
C LEU A 135 -27.61 -29.52 19.30
N MET A 136 -27.36 -30.15 18.16
CA MET A 136 -28.36 -30.23 17.09
C MET A 136 -29.18 -31.50 17.33
N HIS A 137 -30.24 -31.44 18.17
CA HIS A 137 -31.49 -32.21 17.99
C HIS A 137 -32.52 -31.97 19.12
N SER A 138 -33.71 -31.52 18.68
CA SER A 138 -35.07 -31.76 19.25
C SER A 138 -35.50 -31.28 20.65
N LYS A 139 -36.66 -30.59 20.62
CA LYS A 139 -37.81 -30.63 21.55
C LYS A 139 -37.74 -29.96 22.94
N SER A 140 -38.44 -28.82 23.02
CA SER A 140 -39.78 -28.69 23.65
C SER A 140 -39.95 -28.95 25.16
N MET A 141 -40.46 -27.89 25.82
CA MET A 141 -41.27 -27.84 27.05
C MET A 141 -40.62 -27.96 28.44
N ASN A 142 -40.87 -26.89 29.21
CA ASN A 142 -41.28 -26.84 30.62
C ASN A 142 -40.57 -27.69 31.69
N GLY A 143 -39.97 -27.00 32.67
CA GLY A 143 -40.14 -27.37 34.08
C GLY A 143 -38.88 -27.60 34.91
N VAL A 144 -38.74 -26.77 35.96
CA VAL A 144 -38.32 -27.14 37.32
C VAL A 144 -37.05 -28.01 37.50
N HIS A 145 -35.94 -27.33 37.82
CA HIS A 145 -35.12 -27.52 39.04
C HIS A 145 -34.70 -28.95 39.52
N MET A 146 -33.38 -29.16 39.64
CA MET A 146 -32.60 -29.63 40.82
C MET A 146 -31.59 -30.78 40.61
N ILE A 147 -30.33 -30.44 40.95
CA ILE A 147 -29.35 -31.22 41.75
C ILE A 147 -29.17 -32.73 41.45
N ALA A 148 -27.98 -33.10 40.94
CA ALA A 148 -26.99 -33.90 41.70
C ALA A 148 -25.70 -34.20 40.88
N ASN A 149 -24.55 -33.99 41.52
CA ASN A 149 -23.22 -34.57 41.20
C ASN A 149 -23.15 -35.96 41.92
N PRO A 150 -22.09 -36.83 41.91
CA PRO A 150 -20.69 -36.60 41.49
C PRO A 150 -19.86 -37.83 40.98
N ILE A 151 -18.52 -37.70 40.99
CA ILE A 151 -17.44 -38.74 41.08
C ILE A 151 -17.06 -39.53 39.80
N GLY A 152 -15.74 -39.57 39.50
CA GLY A 152 -15.14 -40.62 38.66
C GLY A 152 -13.74 -40.32 38.05
N MET A 153 -12.69 -40.24 38.86
CA MET A 153 -11.29 -40.19 38.35
C MET A 153 -10.76 -41.59 37.96
N MET A 154 -10.11 -41.75 36.79
CA MET A 154 -9.08 -42.79 36.60
C MET A 154 -8.07 -42.47 35.49
N ASN A 155 -6.81 -42.86 35.73
CA ASN A 155 -5.58 -42.59 34.97
C ASN A 155 -5.52 -43.08 33.50
N SER A 156 -4.65 -42.43 32.70
CA SER A 156 -3.56 -43.14 31.96
C SER A 156 -2.45 -42.19 31.48
N LYS A 157 -1.24 -42.72 31.23
CA LYS A 157 -0.04 -42.01 30.71
C LYS A 157 0.28 -42.46 29.27
N SER A 158 0.80 -41.57 28.43
CA SER A 158 1.68 -41.92 27.29
C SER A 158 2.52 -40.73 26.81
N ASN A 159 3.61 -40.99 26.10
CA ASN A 159 4.68 -40.04 25.77
C ASN A 159 4.50 -39.30 24.42
N GLY A 160 4.82 -38.00 24.45
CA GLY A 160 5.55 -37.20 23.47
C GLY A 160 5.39 -37.39 21.94
N GLN A 161 4.95 -36.31 21.27
CA GLN A 161 5.53 -35.80 20.00
C GLN A 161 4.97 -34.39 19.66
N HIS A 162 5.79 -33.57 18.99
CA HIS A 162 5.51 -32.33 18.23
C HIS A 162 4.29 -31.44 18.57
N LEU A 163 4.56 -30.16 18.90
CA LEU A 163 3.57 -29.07 18.77
C LEU A 163 3.27 -28.76 17.29
N PRO A 164 2.01 -28.71 16.85
CA PRO A 164 1.62 -28.13 15.58
C PRO A 164 1.62 -26.59 15.64
N GLN A 165 1.96 -25.94 14.53
CA GLN A 165 1.82 -24.48 14.38
C GLN A 165 0.33 -24.10 14.30
N ALA A 166 -0.11 -23.17 15.16
CA ALA A 166 -1.47 -22.66 15.12
C ALA A 166 -1.68 -21.76 13.89
N GLN A 167 -2.46 -22.23 12.92
CA GLN A 167 -3.03 -21.35 11.89
C GLN A 167 -4.15 -20.52 12.52
N ILE A 168 -4.07 -19.19 12.42
CA ILE A 168 -5.13 -18.29 12.87
C ILE A 168 -6.27 -18.33 11.86
N LEU A 169 -7.18 -19.29 12.02
CA LEU A 169 -8.42 -19.38 11.24
C LEU A 169 -9.43 -18.34 11.77
N VAL A 170 -9.36 -17.12 11.25
CA VAL A 170 -10.36 -16.08 11.56
C VAL A 170 -11.70 -16.48 10.93
N LEU A 171 -12.63 -16.97 11.74
CA LEU A 171 -14.01 -17.21 11.31
C LEU A 171 -14.67 -15.85 10.98
N PRO A 172 -15.38 -15.70 9.84
CA PRO A 172 -16.14 -14.48 9.58
C PRO A 172 -17.29 -14.33 10.60
N PRO A 173 -17.59 -13.10 11.07
CA PRO A 173 -18.68 -12.87 12.02
C PRO A 173 -20.04 -13.21 11.37
N LYS A 174 -21.00 -13.65 12.19
CA LYS A 174 -22.35 -14.00 11.72
C LYS A 174 -23.04 -12.77 11.10
N PRO A 175 -23.74 -12.91 9.96
CA PRO A 175 -24.27 -11.76 9.21
C PRO A 175 -25.34 -10.93 9.94
N SER A 176 -25.93 -11.45 11.03
CA SER A 176 -26.94 -10.77 11.84
C SER A 176 -26.39 -9.71 12.80
N GLU A 177 -25.13 -9.79 13.23
CA GLU A 177 -24.55 -8.86 14.24
C GLU A 177 -23.88 -7.63 13.59
N LEU A 178 -23.39 -7.78 12.35
CA LEU A 178 -22.70 -6.72 11.61
C LEU A 178 -23.60 -5.48 11.37
N GLY A 179 -24.92 -5.71 11.20
CA GLY A 179 -25.91 -4.66 10.98
C GLY A 179 -26.23 -3.80 12.20
N LEU A 180 -26.14 -4.36 13.42
CA LEU A 180 -26.36 -3.60 14.65
C LEU A 180 -25.10 -2.80 15.04
N SER A 181 -23.93 -3.45 15.03
CA SER A 181 -22.66 -2.82 15.43
C SER A 181 -22.33 -1.57 14.60
N THR A 182 -22.54 -1.62 13.28
CA THR A 182 -22.29 -0.47 12.39
C THR A 182 -23.15 0.76 12.74
N LYS A 183 -24.35 0.56 13.31
CA LYS A 183 -25.31 1.62 13.62
C LYS A 183 -25.02 2.35 14.94
N TYR A 184 -24.22 1.74 15.82
CA TYR A 184 -23.72 2.37 17.06
C TYR A 184 -22.31 2.96 16.92
N ARG A 185 -21.60 2.67 15.82
CA ARG A 185 -20.24 3.18 15.57
C ARG A 185 -20.21 4.58 14.93
N TYR A 186 -21.33 5.03 14.35
CA TYR A 186 -21.45 6.29 13.62
C TYR A 186 -22.80 6.96 13.88
N GLN A 187 -22.78 8.17 14.44
CA GLN A 187 -24.00 8.92 14.76
C GLN A 187 -24.68 9.46 13.50
N THR A 188 -23.93 10.14 12.61
CA THR A 188 -24.51 10.67 11.37
C THR A 188 -24.17 9.84 10.14
N ARG A 189 -25.05 9.90 9.13
CA ARG A 189 -24.76 9.37 7.78
C ARG A 189 -23.58 10.10 7.12
N HIS A 190 -23.32 11.36 7.49
CA HIS A 190 -22.21 12.12 6.94
C HIS A 190 -20.87 11.55 7.42
N ASP A 191 -20.73 11.23 8.70
CA ASP A 191 -19.48 10.69 9.25
C ASP A 191 -19.18 9.32 8.67
N HIS A 192 -20.18 8.44 8.55
CA HIS A 192 -19.96 7.14 7.92
C HIS A 192 -19.42 7.28 6.48
N MET A 193 -19.84 8.30 5.73
CA MET A 193 -19.30 8.57 4.39
C MET A 193 -17.90 9.18 4.42
N VAL A 194 -17.58 10.05 5.40
CA VAL A 194 -16.21 10.57 5.62
C VAL A 194 -15.26 9.43 5.98
N CYS A 195 -15.68 8.53 6.88
CA CYS A 195 -14.96 7.33 7.27
C CYS A 195 -14.63 6.45 6.07
N LYS A 196 -15.63 6.12 5.24
CA LYS A 196 -15.44 5.36 4.00
C LYS A 196 -14.50 6.06 3.03
N CYS A 197 -14.73 7.35 2.78
CA CYS A 197 -13.94 8.15 1.84
C CYS A 197 -12.47 8.18 2.24
N LEU A 198 -12.17 8.52 3.50
CA LEU A 198 -10.80 8.64 4.01
C LEU A 198 -10.08 7.29 3.98
N SER A 199 -10.75 6.23 4.45
CA SER A 199 -10.22 4.86 4.47
C SER A 199 -9.84 4.37 3.07
N LEU A 200 -10.77 4.41 2.11
CA LEU A 200 -10.53 3.96 0.74
C LEU A 200 -9.47 4.82 0.03
N SER A 201 -9.47 6.13 0.27
CA SER A 201 -8.53 7.05 -0.37
C SER A 201 -7.07 6.78 0.00
N ILE A 202 -6.78 6.19 1.17
CA ILE A 202 -5.42 5.76 1.56
C ILE A 202 -5.00 4.57 0.71
N SER A 203 -5.86 3.56 0.54
CA SER A 203 -5.54 2.41 -0.30
C SER A 203 -5.22 2.85 -1.74
N TYR A 204 -6.05 3.72 -2.29
CA TYR A 204 -5.89 4.22 -3.66
C TYR A 204 -4.69 5.18 -3.79
N ALA A 205 -4.42 6.01 -2.78
CA ALA A 205 -3.23 6.85 -2.77
C ALA A 205 -1.92 6.05 -2.65
N ALA A 206 -1.95 4.90 -1.95
CA ALA A 206 -0.81 3.97 -1.90
C ALA A 206 -0.56 3.34 -3.28
N THR A 207 -1.58 2.79 -3.94
CA THR A 207 -1.41 2.19 -5.28
C THR A 207 -0.98 3.22 -6.34
N ILE A 208 -1.51 4.45 -6.29
CA ILE A 208 -1.06 5.57 -7.14
C ILE A 208 0.40 5.97 -6.83
N GLY A 209 0.80 5.97 -5.56
CA GLY A 209 2.18 6.24 -5.14
C GLY A 209 3.16 5.20 -5.69
N GLY A 210 2.84 3.91 -5.53
CA GLY A 210 3.68 2.79 -5.95
C GLY A 210 4.02 2.77 -7.44
N LEU A 211 3.16 3.33 -8.29
CA LEU A 211 3.39 3.47 -9.73
C LEU A 211 4.49 4.48 -10.09
N THR A 212 4.71 5.48 -9.24
CA THR A 212 5.57 6.65 -9.52
C THR A 212 7.03 6.28 -9.78
N THR A 213 7.52 5.22 -9.13
CA THR A 213 8.87 4.68 -9.31
C THR A 213 8.81 3.23 -9.76
N ILE A 214 9.92 2.70 -10.27
CA ILE A 214 10.02 1.27 -10.60
C ILE A 214 9.93 0.40 -9.34
N ILE A 215 10.36 0.94 -8.19
CA ILE A 215 10.51 0.21 -6.92
C ILE A 215 9.23 0.12 -6.08
N GLY A 216 8.28 1.04 -6.28
CA GLY A 216 7.10 1.16 -5.41
C GLY A 216 6.08 0.02 -5.58
N THR A 217 6.05 -0.60 -6.77
CA THR A 217 5.18 -1.75 -7.06
C THR A 217 5.94 -2.90 -7.72
N SER A 218 5.57 -4.12 -7.33
CA SER A 218 6.12 -5.38 -7.85
C SER A 218 5.93 -5.53 -9.36
N THR A 219 4.83 -5.00 -9.90
CA THR A 219 4.51 -4.98 -11.34
C THR A 219 5.56 -4.24 -12.16
N SER A 220 5.91 -3.02 -11.79
CA SER A 220 6.94 -2.21 -12.47
C SER A 220 8.31 -2.89 -12.43
N LEU A 221 8.63 -3.55 -11.31
CA LEU A 221 9.87 -4.32 -11.18
C LEU A 221 9.88 -5.54 -12.14
N ILE A 222 8.84 -6.37 -12.14
CA ILE A 222 8.71 -7.55 -13.01
C ILE A 222 8.73 -7.13 -14.50
N PHE A 223 8.10 -6.00 -14.83
CA PHE A 223 8.16 -5.40 -16.16
C PHE A 223 9.60 -5.07 -16.56
N LEU A 224 10.32 -4.27 -15.75
CA LEU A 224 11.68 -3.87 -16.07
C LEU A 224 12.61 -5.08 -16.25
N GLU A 225 12.47 -6.06 -15.35
CA GLU A 225 13.22 -7.31 -15.40
C GLU A 225 12.98 -8.06 -16.72
N HIS A 226 11.71 -8.37 -17.03
CA HIS A 226 11.35 -9.11 -18.23
C HIS A 226 11.74 -8.36 -19.51
N PHE A 227 11.49 -7.06 -19.57
CA PHE A 227 11.84 -6.21 -20.71
C PHE A 227 13.35 -6.21 -20.96
N ASN A 228 14.17 -5.97 -19.94
CA ASN A 228 15.63 -5.92 -20.09
C ASN A 228 16.26 -7.27 -20.45
N ASN A 229 15.66 -8.40 -20.04
CA ASN A 229 16.16 -9.72 -20.41
C ASN A 229 15.69 -10.17 -21.79
N HIS A 230 14.49 -9.78 -22.23
CA HIS A 230 13.98 -10.10 -23.57
C HIS A 230 14.57 -9.18 -24.65
N TYR A 231 14.81 -7.91 -24.33
CA TYR A 231 15.44 -6.91 -25.20
C TYR A 231 16.75 -6.36 -24.57
N PRO A 232 17.83 -7.14 -24.50
CA PRO A 232 19.07 -6.76 -23.80
C PRO A 232 19.82 -5.56 -24.43
N ASN A 233 19.51 -5.21 -25.68
CA ASN A 233 20.06 -4.04 -26.36
C ASN A 233 19.26 -2.75 -26.11
N ALA A 234 18.13 -2.83 -25.39
CA ALA A 234 17.18 -1.73 -25.21
C ALA A 234 17.40 -0.97 -23.89
N GLU A 235 18.49 -0.20 -23.79
CA GLU A 235 18.81 0.65 -22.61
C GLU A 235 17.87 1.89 -22.45
N VAL A 236 16.62 1.81 -22.91
CA VAL A 236 15.64 2.91 -22.95
C VAL A 236 14.90 3.13 -21.62
N VAL A 237 14.73 2.06 -20.83
CA VAL A 237 14.00 2.11 -19.55
C VAL A 237 14.99 2.03 -18.39
N ASN A 238 15.09 3.13 -17.64
CA ASN A 238 15.86 3.22 -16.40
C ASN A 238 15.02 3.90 -15.31
N PHE A 239 15.52 3.97 -14.07
CA PHE A 239 14.79 4.62 -12.98
C PHE A 239 14.33 6.04 -13.32
N GLY A 240 15.20 6.84 -13.95
CA GLY A 240 14.93 8.23 -14.33
C GLY A 240 13.87 8.37 -15.44
N THR A 241 13.95 7.58 -16.51
CA THR A 241 12.97 7.63 -17.61
C THR A 241 11.60 7.10 -17.18
N TRP A 242 11.55 6.05 -16.34
CA TRP A 242 10.29 5.62 -15.74
C TRP A 242 9.69 6.69 -14.82
N PHE A 243 10.48 7.29 -13.93
CA PHE A 243 9.98 8.35 -13.05
C PHE A 243 9.47 9.55 -13.86
N LEU A 244 10.21 9.99 -14.89
CA LEU A 244 9.80 11.11 -15.73
C LEU A 244 8.49 10.83 -16.50
N PHE A 245 8.25 9.57 -16.88
CA PHE A 245 6.99 9.14 -17.48
C PHE A 245 5.83 9.04 -16.47
N SER A 246 6.10 8.46 -15.29
CA SER A 246 5.09 8.02 -14.33
C SER A 246 4.71 9.09 -13.29
N PHE A 247 5.62 9.99 -12.92
CA PHE A 247 5.33 11.06 -11.96
C PHE A 247 4.21 12.04 -12.42
N PRO A 248 4.16 12.47 -13.70
CA PRO A 248 3.00 13.21 -14.20
C PRO A 248 1.70 12.41 -14.12
N ILE A 249 1.75 11.10 -14.39
CA ILE A 249 0.60 10.19 -14.32
C ILE A 249 0.10 10.11 -12.88
N SER A 250 0.97 9.85 -11.90
CA SER A 250 0.58 9.70 -10.50
C SER A 250 0.07 11.02 -9.89
N LEU A 251 0.61 12.17 -10.30
CA LEU A 251 0.09 13.48 -9.90
C LEU A 251 -1.31 13.76 -10.45
N ILE A 252 -1.54 13.49 -11.75
CA ILE A 252 -2.86 13.65 -12.37
C ILE A 252 -3.87 12.68 -11.74
N MET A 253 -3.47 11.42 -11.54
CA MET A 253 -4.26 10.40 -10.86
C MET A 253 -4.64 10.82 -9.45
N LEU A 254 -3.69 11.30 -8.65
CA LEU A 254 -3.94 11.75 -7.27
C LEU A 254 -5.04 12.82 -7.22
N VAL A 255 -4.98 13.82 -8.10
CA VAL A 255 -5.97 14.91 -8.15
C VAL A 255 -7.33 14.43 -8.66
N LEU A 256 -7.37 13.62 -9.72
CA LEU A 256 -8.63 13.11 -10.29
C LEU A 256 -9.31 12.09 -9.36
N THR A 257 -8.54 11.21 -8.71
CA THR A 257 -9.05 10.28 -7.68
C THR A 257 -9.52 11.05 -6.45
N TRP A 258 -8.82 12.09 -5.99
CA TRP A 258 -9.32 12.93 -4.89
C TRP A 258 -10.67 13.58 -5.24
N PHE A 259 -10.80 14.17 -6.45
CA PHE A 259 -12.05 14.75 -6.92
C PHE A 259 -13.17 13.70 -7.01
N TRP A 260 -12.88 12.53 -7.56
CA TRP A 260 -13.82 11.41 -7.66
C TRP A 260 -14.30 10.92 -6.28
N MET A 261 -13.38 10.71 -5.34
CA MET A 261 -13.70 10.26 -3.98
C MET A 261 -14.49 11.31 -3.19
N HIS A 262 -14.18 12.60 -3.40
CA HIS A 262 -14.94 13.70 -2.81
C HIS A 262 -16.37 13.73 -3.37
N TRP A 263 -16.53 13.71 -4.70
CA TRP A 263 -17.84 13.71 -5.36
C TRP A 263 -18.70 12.50 -4.97
N LEU A 264 -18.09 11.32 -4.88
CA LEU A 264 -18.78 10.05 -4.62
C LEU A 264 -19.32 9.93 -3.19
N PHE A 265 -18.59 10.44 -2.19
CA PHE A 265 -18.92 10.25 -0.76
C PHE A 265 -19.34 11.54 -0.04
N LEU A 266 -18.79 12.71 -0.39
CA LEU A 266 -19.10 14.01 0.24
C LEU A 266 -19.98 14.91 -0.65
N GLY A 267 -20.16 14.57 -1.94
CA GLY A 267 -21.01 15.32 -2.86
C GLY A 267 -20.34 16.57 -3.43
N CYS A 268 -21.16 17.55 -3.86
CA CYS A 268 -20.70 18.70 -4.66
C CYS A 268 -20.35 19.96 -3.85
N ASN A 269 -20.17 19.88 -2.52
CA ASN A 269 -19.92 21.06 -1.66
C ASN A 269 -18.46 21.57 -1.70
N PHE A 270 -17.87 21.64 -2.90
CA PHE A 270 -16.50 22.11 -3.14
C PHE A 270 -16.21 23.51 -2.58
N LYS A 271 -17.24 24.36 -2.42
CA LYS A 271 -17.12 25.73 -1.92
C LYS A 271 -16.77 25.82 -0.43
N GLU A 272 -16.97 24.75 0.34
CA GLU A 272 -16.51 24.67 1.73
C GLU A 272 -15.17 23.93 1.83
N THR A 273 -15.03 22.82 1.10
CA THR A 273 -13.81 22.00 0.99
C THR A 273 -12.57 22.79 0.53
N CYS A 274 -12.69 23.56 -0.55
CA CYS A 274 -11.57 24.34 -1.11
C CYS A 274 -11.46 25.75 -0.51
N SER A 275 -12.27 26.10 0.49
CA SER A 275 -12.24 27.44 1.08
C SER A 275 -11.05 27.60 2.01
N VAL A 276 -9.99 28.23 1.49
CA VAL A 276 -8.85 28.75 2.27
C VAL A 276 -9.24 30.00 3.08
N SER A 277 -10.52 30.17 3.43
CA SER A 277 -10.96 31.21 4.35
C SER A 277 -10.40 31.00 5.75
N GLN A 278 -9.86 32.06 6.36
CA GLN A 278 -9.42 32.11 7.75
C GLN A 278 -10.61 32.20 8.73
N LYS A 279 -11.59 31.29 8.60
CA LYS A 279 -12.57 31.10 9.68
C LYS A 279 -11.83 30.55 10.91
N LYS A 280 -12.32 30.93 12.09
CA LYS A 280 -11.87 30.41 13.39
C LYS A 280 -11.92 28.88 13.35
N LYS A 281 -10.85 28.20 13.77
CA LYS A 281 -10.76 26.73 13.70
C LYS A 281 -11.96 26.09 14.40
N THR A 282 -12.51 25.06 13.78
CA THR A 282 -13.61 24.30 14.39
C THR A 282 -13.03 23.44 15.52
N LYS A 283 -13.79 23.15 16.58
CA LYS A 283 -13.35 22.27 17.69
C LYS A 283 -12.77 20.93 17.17
N ARG A 284 -13.42 20.37 16.15
CA ARG A 284 -13.02 19.16 15.38
C ARG A 284 -11.62 19.26 14.75
N GLU A 285 -11.20 20.45 14.31
CA GLU A 285 -9.88 20.73 13.72
C GLU A 285 -8.81 20.87 14.80
N GLU A 286 -9.12 21.54 15.92
CA GLU A 286 -8.16 21.64 17.03
C GLU A 286 -7.87 20.29 17.69
N MET A 287 -8.88 19.44 17.87
CA MET A 287 -8.72 18.12 18.50
C MET A 287 -7.87 17.17 17.63
N SER A 288 -8.11 17.12 16.33
CA SER A 288 -7.30 16.32 15.41
C SER A 288 -5.86 16.83 15.31
N GLU A 289 -5.62 18.15 15.30
CA GLU A 289 -4.26 18.70 15.40
C GLU A 289 -3.55 18.30 16.70
N ARG A 290 -4.23 18.35 17.85
CA ARG A 290 -3.67 17.92 19.14
C ARG A 290 -3.23 16.46 19.09
N ARG A 291 -4.08 15.56 18.57
CA ARG A 291 -3.78 14.13 18.49
C ARG A 291 -2.59 13.82 17.56
N ILE A 292 -2.49 14.53 16.43
CA ILE A 292 -1.32 14.42 15.52
C ILE A 292 -0.04 14.95 16.20
N GLN A 293 -0.14 16.06 16.94
CA GLN A 293 0.99 16.60 17.72
C GLN A 293 1.41 15.67 18.87
N GLU A 294 0.48 14.98 19.53
CA GLU A 294 0.78 13.97 20.55
C GLU A 294 1.50 12.76 19.94
N GLU A 295 1.00 12.22 18.82
CA GLU A 295 1.71 11.17 18.08
C GLU A 295 3.11 11.64 17.64
N TYR A 296 3.27 12.90 17.22
CA TYR A 296 4.59 13.44 16.86
C TYR A 296 5.51 13.58 18.07
N LYS A 297 4.99 14.05 19.22
CA LYS A 297 5.75 14.16 20.48
C LYS A 297 6.23 12.80 20.97
N LYS A 298 5.45 11.72 20.79
CA LYS A 298 5.85 10.34 21.11
C LYS A 298 7.08 9.85 20.35
N LEU A 299 7.44 10.43 19.20
CA LEU A 299 8.66 10.09 18.45
C LEU A 299 9.94 10.76 19.00
N GLY A 300 9.83 11.70 19.95
CA GLY A 300 10.98 12.42 20.51
C GLY A 300 11.82 13.18 19.48
N ASN A 301 13.07 13.48 19.83
CA ASN A 301 14.02 14.19 18.95
C ASN A 301 14.54 13.27 17.82
N VAL A 302 14.99 13.85 16.71
CA VAL A 302 15.56 13.11 15.56
C VAL A 302 16.81 12.35 16.02
N SER A 303 16.79 11.02 15.92
CA SER A 303 17.91 10.18 16.29
C SER A 303 19.04 10.19 15.23
N TYR A 304 20.24 9.76 15.62
CA TYR A 304 21.36 9.62 14.69
C TYR A 304 21.09 8.61 13.55
N PRO A 305 20.53 7.40 13.83
CA PRO A 305 20.16 6.47 12.77
C PRO A 305 19.12 7.01 11.78
N GLU A 306 18.13 7.79 12.23
CA GLU A 306 17.19 8.49 11.33
C GLU A 306 17.92 9.44 10.38
N MET A 307 18.89 10.21 10.90
CA MET A 307 19.67 11.16 10.11
C MET A 307 20.56 10.45 9.07
N VAL A 308 21.26 9.38 9.47
CA VAL A 308 22.10 8.60 8.53
C VAL A 308 21.23 7.90 7.49
N THR A 309 20.13 7.27 7.90
CA THR A 309 19.17 6.62 7.00
C THR A 309 18.61 7.62 5.99
N GLY A 310 18.19 8.81 6.45
CA GLY A 310 17.72 9.89 5.57
C GLY A 310 18.79 10.38 4.59
N PHE A 311 20.05 10.49 5.02
CA PHE A 311 21.16 10.82 4.14
C PHE A 311 21.38 9.76 3.06
N PHE A 312 21.45 8.48 3.42
CA PHE A 312 21.63 7.37 2.46
C PHE A 312 20.46 7.25 1.48
N PHE A 313 19.23 7.48 1.95
CA PHE A 313 18.03 7.53 1.11
C PHE A 313 18.10 8.67 0.08
N ILE A 314 18.41 9.90 0.51
CA ILE A 314 18.57 11.05 -0.41
C ILE A 314 19.73 10.81 -1.38
N LEU A 315 20.85 10.26 -0.91
CA LEU A 315 22.01 9.94 -1.74
C LEU A 315 21.68 8.89 -2.82
N MET A 316 20.93 7.83 -2.48
CA MET A 316 20.47 6.82 -3.44
C MET A 316 19.62 7.45 -4.55
N THR A 317 18.63 8.25 -4.15
CA THR A 317 17.74 8.97 -5.09
C THR A 317 18.53 9.90 -6.01
N LEU A 318 19.46 10.70 -5.47
CA LEU A 318 20.31 11.59 -6.26
C LEU A 318 21.19 10.82 -7.24
N LEU A 319 21.77 9.68 -6.82
CA LEU A 319 22.61 8.85 -7.69
C LEU A 319 21.81 8.22 -8.84
N TRP A 320 20.57 7.75 -8.64
CA TRP A 320 19.75 7.29 -9.76
C TRP A 320 19.43 8.43 -10.76
N PHE A 321 19.00 9.60 -10.28
CA PHE A 321 18.69 10.72 -11.17
C PHE A 321 19.91 11.27 -11.92
N THR A 322 21.10 11.20 -11.33
CA THR A 322 22.35 11.70 -11.94
C THR A 322 23.11 10.65 -12.76
N ARG A 323 22.59 9.41 -12.89
CA ARG A 323 23.23 8.33 -13.67
C ARG A 323 23.32 8.68 -15.15
N GLU A 324 22.16 8.88 -15.76
CA GLU A 324 21.95 9.19 -17.18
C GLU A 324 20.79 10.19 -17.32
N PRO A 325 20.99 11.45 -16.90
CA PRO A 325 19.94 12.47 -16.89
C PRO A 325 19.54 12.97 -18.30
N GLY A 326 20.22 12.51 -19.36
CA GLY A 326 19.91 12.81 -20.77
C GLY A 326 20.32 14.21 -21.25
N PHE A 327 20.36 15.22 -20.37
CA PHE A 327 20.77 16.60 -20.72
C PHE A 327 22.26 16.90 -20.45
N VAL A 328 22.92 16.11 -19.61
CA VAL A 328 24.38 16.12 -19.40
C VAL A 328 24.89 14.68 -19.38
N PRO A 329 26.18 14.44 -19.70
CA PRO A 329 26.82 13.17 -19.36
C PRO A 329 26.77 12.99 -17.83
N GLY A 330 25.93 12.06 -17.37
CA GLY A 330 25.82 11.74 -15.96
C GLY A 330 27.04 10.99 -15.43
N TRP A 331 27.04 10.61 -14.15
CA TRP A 331 28.21 9.96 -13.54
C TRP A 331 28.53 8.60 -14.17
N SER A 332 27.61 7.98 -14.91
CA SER A 332 27.89 6.75 -15.65
C SER A 332 29.02 6.95 -16.68
N SER A 333 29.17 8.17 -17.22
CA SER A 333 30.21 8.52 -18.19
C SER A 333 31.64 8.29 -17.69
N PHE A 334 31.90 8.41 -16.38
CA PHE A 334 33.22 8.23 -15.78
C PHE A 334 33.74 6.78 -15.80
N PHE A 335 32.88 5.78 -16.07
CA PHE A 335 33.22 4.35 -15.97
C PHE A 335 33.18 3.67 -17.35
N GLU A 336 34.24 3.72 -18.15
CA GLU A 336 34.25 3.31 -19.58
C GLU A 336 33.63 1.92 -19.89
N LYS A 337 33.66 0.96 -18.95
CA LYS A 337 33.04 -0.38 -19.13
C LYS A 337 31.52 -0.35 -18.92
N LYS A 338 30.75 -0.59 -19.99
CA LYS A 338 29.27 -0.61 -20.01
C LYS A 338 28.61 -1.40 -18.87
N GLY A 339 29.12 -2.59 -18.54
CA GLY A 339 28.45 -3.53 -17.62
C GLY A 339 28.36 -3.12 -16.13
N TYR A 340 29.11 -2.11 -15.68
CA TYR A 340 29.12 -1.70 -14.25
C TYR A 340 28.19 -0.52 -13.94
N ARG A 341 27.50 0.04 -14.95
CA ARG A 341 26.71 1.27 -14.88
C ARG A 341 25.21 0.99 -14.66
N THR A 342 24.81 0.51 -13.48
CA THR A 342 23.39 0.14 -13.26
C THR A 342 22.80 0.77 -12.00
N ASP A 343 21.49 0.99 -12.02
CA ASP A 343 20.71 1.41 -10.83
C ASP A 343 20.87 0.41 -9.68
N ALA A 344 21.11 -0.88 -10.01
CA ALA A 344 21.33 -1.95 -9.06
C ALA A 344 22.66 -1.81 -8.32
N THR A 345 23.73 -1.41 -9.02
CA THR A 345 25.08 -1.23 -8.45
C THR A 345 25.06 -0.18 -7.34
N VAL A 346 24.37 0.94 -7.55
CA VAL A 346 24.16 1.99 -6.54
C VAL A 346 23.44 1.43 -5.31
N SER A 347 22.32 0.75 -5.54
CA SER A 347 21.44 0.24 -4.47
C SER A 347 22.10 -0.83 -3.62
N VAL A 348 22.80 -1.80 -4.24
CA VAL A 348 23.52 -2.84 -3.49
C VAL A 348 24.67 -2.23 -2.70
N PHE A 349 25.42 -1.28 -3.27
CA PHE A 349 26.52 -0.62 -2.57
C PHE A 349 26.05 0.17 -1.34
N LEU A 350 25.03 1.02 -1.51
CA LEU A 350 24.47 1.80 -0.40
C LEU A 350 23.75 0.91 0.63
N GLY A 351 22.99 -0.08 0.17
CA GLY A 351 22.33 -1.06 1.04
C GLY A 351 23.33 -1.86 1.87
N PHE A 352 24.46 -2.28 1.29
CA PHE A 352 25.54 -2.97 2.00
C PHE A 352 26.24 -2.07 3.04
N LEU A 353 26.46 -0.78 2.72
CA LEU A 353 27.03 0.18 3.68
C LEU A 353 26.18 0.34 4.95
N LEU A 354 24.84 0.20 4.87
CA LEU A 354 23.97 0.26 6.06
C LEU A 354 24.17 -0.92 7.03
N PHE A 355 24.72 -2.06 6.58
CA PHE A 355 25.13 -3.16 7.46
C PHE A 355 26.48 -2.91 8.14
N LEU A 356 27.32 -2.03 7.60
CA LEU A 356 28.64 -1.70 8.14
C LEU A 356 28.60 -0.52 9.13
N ILE A 357 27.65 0.40 8.97
CA ILE A 357 27.58 1.61 9.80
C ILE A 357 26.88 1.28 11.14
N PRO A 358 27.52 1.58 12.30
CA PRO A 358 26.91 1.37 13.60
C PRO A 358 25.77 2.36 13.87
N ALA A 359 24.73 1.91 14.57
CA ALA A 359 23.59 2.75 14.94
C ALA A 359 23.90 3.77 16.06
N LYS A 360 25.00 3.60 16.80
CA LYS A 360 25.50 4.57 17.78
C LYS A 360 26.55 5.47 17.12
N LYS A 361 26.56 6.77 17.48
CA LYS A 361 27.57 7.72 16.98
C LYS A 361 28.97 7.19 17.34
N PRO A 362 29.92 7.08 16.38
CA PRO A 362 31.29 6.71 16.72
C PRO A 362 31.95 7.86 17.47
N CYS A 363 32.07 7.73 18.80
CA CYS A 363 32.69 8.72 19.68
C CYS A 363 34.22 8.78 19.53
N PHE A 364 34.71 9.25 18.39
CA PHE A 364 36.11 9.65 18.22
C PHE A 364 36.38 10.91 19.05
N GLY A 365 36.93 10.74 20.26
CA GLY A 365 37.66 11.81 20.96
C GLY A 365 37.15 12.29 22.32
N LYS A 366 36.11 11.69 22.91
CA LYS A 366 35.77 11.92 24.33
C LYS A 366 35.63 10.62 25.10
N ARG A 367 36.60 10.37 25.98
CA ARG A 367 36.41 9.52 27.18
C ARG A 367 35.37 10.24 28.04
N GLU A 368 34.12 9.82 27.96
CA GLU A 368 33.19 10.05 29.07
C GLU A 368 33.74 9.32 30.29
N LYS A 369 33.79 10.02 31.43
CA LYS A 369 34.17 9.41 32.70
C LYS A 369 33.10 8.38 33.03
N ALA A 370 33.52 7.17 33.34
CA ALA A 370 32.63 6.15 33.86
C ALA A 370 32.25 6.50 35.31
N ASP A 371 31.17 7.25 35.48
CA ASP A 371 30.37 7.16 36.70
C ASP A 371 29.44 5.96 36.56
N GLY A 372 29.47 5.10 37.59
CA GLY A 372 29.04 3.72 37.46
C GLY A 372 27.54 3.54 37.62
N GLU A 373 26.84 3.32 36.50
CA GLU A 373 25.58 2.58 36.50
C GLU A 373 25.69 1.40 35.52
N LYS A 374 25.48 0.19 36.03
CA LYS A 374 25.60 -1.05 35.25
C LYS A 374 24.37 -1.25 34.36
N SER A 375 24.28 -0.50 33.26
CA SER A 375 23.37 -0.86 32.17
C SER A 375 23.87 -2.17 31.55
N THR A 376 23.17 -3.26 31.81
CA THR A 376 23.46 -4.60 31.28
C THR A 376 23.63 -4.59 29.75
N ASP A 377 24.61 -5.34 29.27
CA ASP A 377 25.04 -5.33 27.88
C ASP A 377 23.92 -5.57 26.87
N VAL A 378 23.58 -4.51 26.12
CA VAL A 378 22.87 -4.60 24.84
C VAL A 378 23.76 -3.97 23.78
N ASN A 379 24.47 -4.87 23.06
CA ASN A 379 25.26 -4.66 21.85
C ASN A 379 25.64 -3.21 21.52
N THR A 380 26.86 -2.82 21.87
CA THR A 380 27.43 -1.50 21.50
C THR A 380 27.72 -1.34 20.00
N LEU A 381 27.57 -2.40 19.21
CA LEU A 381 27.87 -2.48 17.77
C LEU A 381 26.67 -2.84 16.87
N ASP A 382 25.42 -2.73 17.35
CA ASP A 382 24.27 -3.00 16.48
C ASP A 382 24.30 -2.09 15.22
N PRO A 383 24.31 -2.66 14.01
CA PRO A 383 24.32 -1.90 12.76
C PRO A 383 22.96 -1.25 12.50
N ILE A 384 22.94 -0.24 11.61
CA ILE A 384 21.70 0.44 11.22
C ILE A 384 20.64 -0.57 10.77
N ILE A 385 21.02 -1.57 9.97
CA ILE A 385 20.16 -2.71 9.58
C ILE A 385 20.82 -4.05 9.91
N THR A 386 20.05 -5.00 10.45
CA THR A 386 20.48 -6.38 10.67
C THR A 386 19.93 -7.31 9.59
N TRP A 387 20.53 -8.49 9.41
CA TRP A 387 20.01 -9.48 8.46
C TRP A 387 18.57 -9.90 8.76
N LYS A 388 18.18 -9.96 10.04
CA LYS A 388 16.81 -10.28 10.46
C LYS A 388 15.81 -9.21 10.01
N ASP A 389 16.19 -7.94 10.09
CA ASP A 389 15.36 -6.82 9.61
C ASP A 389 15.15 -6.96 8.10
N PHE A 390 16.25 -7.10 7.34
CA PHE A 390 16.19 -7.29 5.88
C PHE A 390 15.35 -8.51 5.47
N GLN A 391 15.59 -9.68 6.09
CA GLN A 391 14.88 -10.92 5.77
C GLN A 391 13.36 -10.80 5.99
N LYS A 392 12.93 -10.01 6.98
CA LYS A 392 11.51 -9.75 7.28
C LYS A 392 10.86 -8.83 6.24
N THR A 393 11.57 -7.83 5.74
CA THR A 393 11.04 -6.85 4.76
C THR A 393 11.17 -7.33 3.31
N MET A 394 12.04 -8.30 3.02
CA MET A 394 12.29 -8.80 1.65
C MET A 394 11.09 -9.58 1.08
N PRO A 395 10.50 -9.14 -0.04
CA PRO A 395 9.38 -9.84 -0.69
C PRO A 395 9.91 -11.01 -1.55
N TRP A 396 10.24 -12.12 -0.89
CA TRP A 396 10.75 -13.35 -1.54
C TRP A 396 9.84 -13.89 -2.64
N GLU A 397 8.53 -13.66 -2.54
CA GLU A 397 7.54 -13.99 -3.59
C GLU A 397 7.93 -13.37 -4.94
N ILE A 398 8.34 -12.09 -4.97
CA ILE A 398 8.72 -11.41 -6.21
C ILE A 398 9.95 -12.08 -6.82
N VAL A 399 10.98 -12.34 -6.02
CA VAL A 399 12.23 -12.99 -6.46
C VAL A 399 11.95 -14.37 -7.06
N VAL A 400 11.10 -15.17 -6.40
CA VAL A 400 10.72 -16.50 -6.87
C VAL A 400 9.85 -16.42 -8.14
N LEU A 401 8.86 -15.53 -8.16
CA LEU A 401 7.89 -15.43 -9.24
C LEU A 401 8.51 -14.91 -10.54
N VAL A 402 9.46 -13.97 -10.46
CA VAL A 402 10.23 -13.51 -11.62
C VAL A 402 10.92 -14.68 -12.33
N GLY A 403 11.63 -15.54 -11.58
CA GLY A 403 12.26 -16.72 -12.16
C GLY A 403 11.26 -17.74 -12.73
N GLY A 404 10.10 -17.89 -12.08
CA GLY A 404 8.96 -18.62 -12.62
C GLY A 404 8.43 -18.03 -13.94
N GLY A 405 8.40 -16.70 -14.04
CA GLY A 405 8.02 -15.96 -15.24
C GLY A 405 8.96 -16.17 -16.42
N TYR A 406 10.26 -16.31 -16.18
CA TYR A 406 11.20 -16.72 -17.23
C TYR A 406 11.00 -18.15 -17.68
N ALA A 407 10.74 -19.08 -16.75
CA ALA A 407 10.40 -20.45 -17.12
C ALA A 407 9.10 -20.51 -17.95
N LEU A 408 8.10 -19.70 -17.61
CA LEU A 408 6.85 -19.56 -18.36
C LEU A 408 7.08 -18.93 -19.74
N ALA A 409 7.80 -17.81 -19.83
CA ALA A 409 8.11 -17.13 -21.10
C ALA A 409 8.92 -18.03 -22.05
N ALA A 410 9.94 -18.72 -21.53
CA ALA A 410 10.70 -19.71 -22.29
C ALA A 410 9.79 -20.87 -22.74
N GLY A 411 8.91 -21.37 -21.87
CA GLY A 411 7.89 -22.37 -22.20
C GLY A 411 6.92 -21.93 -23.30
N CYS A 412 6.44 -20.68 -23.27
CA CYS A 412 5.58 -20.11 -24.32
C CYS A 412 6.30 -19.96 -25.67
N LYS A 413 7.64 -19.81 -25.67
CA LYS A 413 8.47 -19.78 -26.88
C LYS A 413 8.73 -21.18 -27.41
N THR A 414 9.15 -22.13 -26.57
CA THR A 414 9.49 -23.50 -26.99
C THR A 414 8.27 -24.35 -27.36
N SER A 415 7.12 -24.12 -26.73
CA SER A 415 5.84 -24.77 -27.09
C SER A 415 5.21 -24.26 -28.40
N GLY A 416 5.71 -23.15 -28.95
CA GLY A 416 5.10 -22.46 -30.09
C GLY A 416 3.78 -21.74 -29.76
N LEU A 417 3.37 -21.65 -28.48
CA LEU A 417 2.17 -20.93 -28.05
C LEU A 417 2.23 -19.45 -28.44
N SER A 418 3.39 -18.81 -28.25
CA SER A 418 3.67 -17.44 -28.72
C SER A 418 3.37 -17.26 -30.22
N THR A 419 3.87 -18.15 -31.07
CA THR A 419 3.61 -18.18 -32.52
C THR A 419 2.13 -18.41 -32.84
N TRP A 420 1.43 -19.28 -32.09
CA TRP A 420 0.01 -19.53 -32.28
C TRP A 420 -0.83 -18.30 -31.92
N ILE A 421 -0.56 -17.65 -30.78
CA ILE A 421 -1.24 -16.40 -30.38
C ILE A 421 -0.96 -15.30 -31.41
N GLY A 422 0.30 -15.11 -31.82
CA GLY A 422 0.66 -14.14 -32.85
C GLY A 422 -0.16 -14.30 -34.14
N ARG A 423 -0.36 -15.55 -34.61
CA ARG A 423 -1.21 -15.83 -35.78
C ARG A 423 -2.67 -15.44 -35.58
N GLN A 424 -3.23 -15.60 -34.39
CA GLN A 424 -4.59 -15.12 -34.10
C GLN A 424 -4.65 -13.59 -34.07
N MET A 425 -3.62 -12.94 -33.52
CA MET A 425 -3.52 -11.48 -33.43
C MET A 425 -3.38 -10.78 -34.80
N LEU A 426 -2.95 -11.49 -35.86
CA LEU A 426 -2.98 -10.95 -37.23
C LEU A 426 -4.39 -10.48 -37.66
N SER A 427 -5.47 -11.06 -37.12
CA SER A 427 -6.83 -10.56 -37.39
C SER A 427 -7.09 -9.15 -36.81
N LEU A 428 -6.41 -8.78 -35.72
CA LEU A 428 -6.44 -7.46 -35.11
C LEU A 428 -5.53 -6.45 -35.82
N SER A 429 -4.73 -6.84 -36.81
CA SER A 429 -3.88 -5.90 -37.59
C SER A 429 -4.67 -4.85 -38.37
N SER A 430 -5.98 -5.08 -38.56
CA SER A 430 -6.93 -4.12 -39.13
C SER A 430 -7.28 -2.96 -38.18
N LEU A 431 -7.03 -3.11 -36.87
CA LEU A 431 -7.27 -2.08 -35.87
C LEU A 431 -6.02 -1.21 -35.68
N PRO A 432 -6.19 0.10 -35.39
CA PRO A 432 -5.05 0.96 -35.05
C PRO A 432 -4.43 0.50 -33.72
N TYR A 433 -3.10 0.59 -33.62
CA TYR A 433 -2.31 0.09 -32.47
C TYR A 433 -2.76 0.65 -31.10
N TRP A 434 -3.32 1.86 -31.06
CA TRP A 434 -3.90 2.43 -29.84
C TRP A 434 -5.15 1.67 -29.37
N ALA A 435 -5.99 1.17 -30.28
CA ALA A 435 -7.21 0.43 -29.96
C ALA A 435 -6.87 -0.99 -29.48
N VAL A 436 -5.87 -1.63 -30.09
CA VAL A 436 -5.32 -2.92 -29.63
C VAL A 436 -4.80 -2.81 -28.19
N THR A 437 -4.03 -1.75 -27.90
CA THR A 437 -3.49 -1.49 -26.56
C THR A 437 -4.59 -1.18 -25.55
N LEU A 438 -5.60 -0.38 -25.92
CA LEU A 438 -6.76 -0.10 -25.07
C LEU A 438 -7.53 -1.37 -24.71
N LEU A 439 -7.81 -2.23 -25.69
CA LEU A 439 -8.51 -3.50 -25.48
C LEU A 439 -7.73 -4.43 -24.54
N ALA A 440 -6.41 -4.52 -24.72
CA ALA A 440 -5.54 -5.31 -23.85
C ALA A 440 -5.50 -4.75 -22.42
N CYS A 441 -5.44 -3.42 -22.25
CA CYS A 441 -5.50 -2.79 -20.93
C CYS A 441 -6.83 -3.07 -20.21
N ILE A 442 -7.97 -3.01 -20.92
CA ILE A 442 -9.30 -3.34 -20.36
C ILE A 442 -9.36 -4.81 -19.92
N LEU A 443 -8.93 -5.73 -20.79
CA LEU A 443 -8.93 -7.17 -20.48
C LEU A 443 -8.09 -7.47 -19.24
N VAL A 444 -6.88 -6.92 -19.18
CA VAL A 444 -5.95 -7.21 -18.08
C VAL A 444 -6.39 -6.51 -16.78
N SER A 445 -6.96 -5.30 -16.84
CA SER A 445 -7.54 -4.61 -15.69
C SER A 445 -8.72 -5.38 -15.08
N LEU A 446 -9.51 -6.10 -15.89
CA LEU A 446 -10.56 -6.98 -15.35
C LEU A 446 -10.00 -8.24 -14.69
N VAL A 447 -8.93 -8.83 -15.23
CA VAL A 447 -8.31 -10.05 -14.66
C VAL A 447 -7.59 -9.75 -13.33
N THR A 448 -6.93 -8.60 -13.21
CA THR A 448 -6.13 -8.26 -12.02
C THR A 448 -6.95 -7.99 -10.76
N GLU A 449 -8.28 -7.82 -10.87
CA GLU A 449 -9.18 -7.74 -9.69
C GLU A 449 -9.40 -9.11 -9.03
N PHE A 450 -9.10 -10.21 -9.73
CA PHE A 450 -9.26 -11.60 -9.25
C PHE A 450 -7.93 -12.36 -9.13
N VAL A 451 -6.87 -11.90 -9.80
CA VAL A 451 -5.54 -12.52 -9.84
C VAL A 451 -4.50 -11.52 -9.35
N SER A 452 -3.59 -11.95 -8.48
CA SER A 452 -2.60 -11.04 -7.87
C SER A 452 -1.75 -10.33 -8.92
N ASN A 453 -1.52 -9.03 -8.72
CA ASN A 453 -0.77 -8.18 -9.66
C ASN A 453 0.55 -8.80 -10.16
N PRO A 454 1.39 -9.44 -9.30
CA PRO A 454 2.60 -10.14 -9.74
C PRO A 454 2.34 -11.32 -10.69
N ALA A 455 1.30 -12.13 -10.42
CA ALA A 455 0.95 -13.28 -11.25
C ALA A 455 0.35 -12.83 -12.60
N THR A 456 -0.54 -11.82 -12.58
CA THR A 456 -1.15 -11.24 -13.78
C THR A 456 -0.09 -10.74 -14.75
N ILE A 457 0.89 -9.93 -14.29
CA ILE A 457 1.94 -9.44 -15.19
C ILE A 457 2.81 -10.59 -15.72
N THR A 458 3.15 -11.56 -14.88
CA THR A 458 3.98 -12.71 -15.25
C THR A 458 3.36 -13.56 -16.38
N ILE A 459 2.02 -13.67 -16.40
CA ILE A 459 1.28 -14.41 -17.43
C ILE A 459 1.15 -13.60 -18.72
N PHE A 460 0.74 -12.33 -18.63
CA PHE A 460 0.39 -11.54 -19.82
C PHE A 460 1.60 -10.93 -20.54
N LEU A 461 2.67 -10.55 -19.82
CA LEU A 461 3.77 -9.81 -20.41
C LEU A 461 4.50 -10.56 -21.57
N PRO A 462 4.81 -11.87 -21.48
CA PRO A 462 5.43 -12.61 -22.59
C PRO A 462 4.52 -12.72 -23.81
N ILE A 463 3.20 -12.80 -23.58
CA ILE A 463 2.18 -12.86 -24.63
C ILE A 463 2.12 -11.52 -25.38
N LEU A 464 2.15 -10.41 -24.64
CA LEU A 464 2.09 -9.06 -25.17
C LEU A 464 3.38 -8.64 -25.89
N CYS A 465 4.56 -9.12 -25.45
CA CYS A 465 5.81 -9.02 -26.20
C CYS A 465 5.67 -9.68 -27.57
N SER A 466 5.27 -10.96 -27.59
CA SER A 466 5.07 -11.75 -28.81
C SER A 466 4.03 -11.13 -29.77
N MET A 467 2.96 -10.56 -29.22
CA MET A 467 1.94 -9.83 -29.98
C MET A 467 2.51 -8.54 -30.61
N SER A 468 3.28 -7.76 -29.84
CA SER A 468 3.86 -6.48 -30.32
C SER A 468 4.87 -6.71 -31.45
N GLU A 469 5.71 -7.74 -31.32
CA GLU A 469 6.62 -8.20 -32.38
C GLU A 469 5.86 -8.63 -33.64
N THR A 470 4.79 -9.43 -33.49
CA THR A 470 4.01 -9.94 -34.63
C THR A 470 3.26 -8.82 -35.37
N LEU A 471 2.78 -7.80 -34.64
CA LEU A 471 2.07 -6.66 -35.20
C LEU A 471 3.00 -5.51 -35.64
N LEU A 472 4.32 -5.64 -35.46
CA LEU A 472 5.33 -4.60 -35.70
C LEU A 472 5.02 -3.29 -34.94
N ILE A 473 4.46 -3.40 -33.74
CA ILE A 473 4.20 -2.28 -32.82
C ILE A 473 5.38 -2.19 -31.84
N ASN A 474 5.84 -0.98 -31.53
CA ASN A 474 6.88 -0.78 -30.52
C ASN A 474 6.45 -1.42 -29.18
N PRO A 475 7.17 -2.42 -28.63
CA PRO A 475 6.73 -3.15 -27.45
C PRO A 475 6.44 -2.25 -26.24
N LEU A 476 7.21 -1.17 -26.04
CA LEU A 476 7.01 -0.25 -24.93
C LEU A 476 5.64 0.46 -24.98
N TYR A 477 5.08 0.67 -26.18
CA TYR A 477 3.77 1.30 -26.35
C TYR A 477 2.65 0.46 -25.73
N THR A 478 2.77 -0.87 -25.76
CA THR A 478 1.77 -1.81 -25.23
C THR A 478 2.09 -2.24 -23.80
N LEU A 479 3.37 -2.54 -23.51
CA LEU A 479 3.80 -3.13 -22.23
C LEU A 479 3.75 -2.12 -21.07
N ILE A 480 4.10 -0.85 -21.29
CA ILE A 480 4.07 0.17 -20.22
C ILE A 480 2.62 0.43 -19.75
N PRO A 481 1.64 0.75 -20.62
CA PRO A 481 0.26 0.95 -20.19
C PRO A 481 -0.34 -0.24 -19.44
N ILE A 482 -0.09 -1.45 -19.90
CA ILE A 482 -0.63 -2.66 -19.28
C ILE A 482 0.00 -2.91 -17.90
N THR A 483 1.32 -2.71 -17.76
CA THR A 483 2.00 -2.77 -16.45
C THR A 483 1.38 -1.82 -15.43
N MET A 484 1.03 -0.60 -15.87
CA MET A 484 0.32 0.36 -15.01
C MET A 484 -1.11 -0.09 -14.71
N CYS A 485 -1.86 -0.58 -15.70
CA CYS A 485 -3.23 -1.06 -15.52
C CYS A 485 -3.35 -2.27 -14.59
N ILE A 486 -2.38 -3.19 -14.58
CA ILE A 486 -2.31 -4.31 -13.61
C ILE A 486 -2.20 -3.80 -12.17
N SER A 487 -1.57 -2.63 -11.98
CA SER A 487 -1.39 -2.05 -10.64
C SER A 487 -2.68 -1.40 -10.11
N PHE A 488 -3.65 -1.09 -10.99
CA PHE A 488 -4.99 -0.57 -10.66
C PHE A 488 -5.96 -1.70 -10.27
N ALA A 489 -5.56 -2.62 -9.39
CA ALA A 489 -6.46 -3.56 -8.73
C ALA A 489 -7.09 -2.88 -7.49
N VAL A 490 -8.24 -2.21 -7.65
CA VAL A 490 -8.85 -1.34 -6.62
C VAL A 490 -10.37 -1.49 -6.45
N MET A 491 -11.02 -2.39 -7.20
CA MET A 491 -12.46 -2.69 -7.05
C MET A 491 -12.75 -3.72 -5.96
N LEU A 492 -11.90 -4.75 -5.80
CA LEU A 492 -12.12 -5.84 -4.83
C LEU A 492 -11.05 -5.89 -3.71
N PRO A 493 -11.44 -6.21 -2.45
CA PRO A 493 -10.48 -6.33 -1.33
C PRO A 493 -9.36 -7.34 -1.60
N VAL A 494 -9.66 -8.40 -2.36
CA VAL A 494 -8.73 -9.49 -2.70
C VAL A 494 -7.70 -9.08 -3.76
N GLY A 495 -8.00 -8.09 -4.61
CA GLY A 495 -7.14 -7.71 -5.74
C GLY A 495 -5.79 -7.13 -5.32
N ASN A 496 -5.69 -6.49 -4.14
CA ASN A 496 -4.46 -5.83 -3.69
C ASN A 496 -4.39 -5.76 -2.15
N PRO A 497 -3.28 -6.13 -1.49
CA PRO A 497 -3.18 -6.10 -0.03
C PRO A 497 -3.52 -4.76 0.67
N PRO A 498 -3.21 -3.57 0.10
CA PRO A 498 -3.70 -2.29 0.62
C PRO A 498 -5.22 -2.25 0.82
N ASN A 499 -5.98 -2.79 -0.14
CA ASN A 499 -7.43 -2.82 -0.07
C ASN A 499 -7.92 -3.75 1.05
N ALA A 500 -7.30 -4.93 1.18
CA ALA A 500 -7.60 -5.89 2.23
C ALA A 500 -7.35 -5.30 3.63
N ILE A 501 -6.25 -4.56 3.81
CA ILE A 501 -5.92 -3.85 5.06
C ILE A 501 -7.02 -2.83 5.37
N VAL A 502 -7.39 -1.97 4.43
CA VAL A 502 -8.42 -0.95 4.65
C VAL A 502 -9.80 -1.59 4.92
N PHE A 503 -10.12 -2.69 4.25
CA PHE A 503 -11.36 -3.42 4.45
C PHE A 503 -11.46 -4.05 5.85
N SER A 504 -10.34 -4.50 6.45
CA SER A 504 -10.36 -5.15 7.78
C SER A 504 -10.72 -4.22 8.95
N TYR A 505 -10.62 -2.89 8.78
CA TYR A 505 -11.09 -1.91 9.79
C TYR A 505 -12.63 -1.84 9.89
N GLY A 506 -13.34 -2.39 8.90
CA GLY A 506 -14.80 -2.58 8.93
C GLY A 506 -15.66 -1.39 8.50
N HIS A 507 -15.05 -0.29 8.02
CA HIS A 507 -15.78 0.94 7.68
C HIS A 507 -16.51 0.89 6.34
N CYS A 508 -15.98 0.11 5.40
CA CYS A 508 -16.40 0.08 4.00
C CYS A 508 -17.08 -1.23 3.63
N GLN A 509 -18.15 -1.18 2.83
CA GLN A 509 -18.73 -2.39 2.24
C GLN A 509 -18.15 -2.65 0.85
N ILE A 510 -18.17 -3.91 0.40
CA ILE A 510 -17.70 -4.32 -0.94
C ILE A 510 -18.39 -3.51 -2.04
N LYS A 511 -19.69 -3.18 -1.88
CA LYS A 511 -20.44 -2.33 -2.83
C LYS A 511 -19.88 -0.91 -2.95
N ASP A 512 -19.48 -0.30 -1.82
CA ASP A 512 -18.89 1.03 -1.81
C ASP A 512 -17.53 1.01 -2.54
N MET A 513 -16.73 -0.02 -2.24
CA MET A 513 -15.39 -0.20 -2.79
C MET A 513 -15.41 -0.51 -4.30
N VAL A 514 -16.30 -1.39 -4.78
CA VAL A 514 -16.47 -1.67 -6.22
C VAL A 514 -16.88 -0.40 -6.98
N LYS A 515 -17.81 0.38 -6.43
CA LYS A 515 -18.27 1.64 -7.05
C LYS A 515 -17.15 2.69 -7.09
N ALA A 516 -16.38 2.80 -6.01
CA ALA A 516 -15.25 3.73 -5.94
C ALA A 516 -14.11 3.31 -6.88
N GLY A 517 -13.69 2.05 -6.81
CA GLY A 517 -12.61 1.47 -7.60
C GLY A 517 -12.89 1.46 -9.10
N LEU A 518 -14.13 1.21 -9.55
CA LEU A 518 -14.49 1.27 -10.97
C LEU A 518 -14.17 2.64 -11.58
N GLY A 519 -14.46 3.72 -10.85
CA GLY A 519 -14.12 5.08 -11.28
C GLY A 519 -12.61 5.32 -11.30
N VAL A 520 -11.87 4.84 -10.29
CA VAL A 520 -10.41 4.94 -10.26
C VAL A 520 -9.76 4.16 -11.40
N ASN A 521 -10.27 2.97 -11.75
CA ASN A 521 -9.78 2.18 -12.90
C ASN A 521 -10.04 2.88 -14.23
N LEU A 522 -11.23 3.48 -14.40
CA LEU A 522 -11.56 4.22 -15.62
C LEU A 522 -10.70 5.49 -15.77
N ILE A 523 -10.48 6.23 -14.67
CA ILE A 523 -9.57 7.38 -14.63
C ILE A 523 -8.13 6.92 -14.92
N GLY A 524 -7.68 5.83 -14.30
CA GLY A 524 -6.36 5.21 -14.52
C GLY A 524 -6.11 4.87 -15.98
N LEU A 525 -7.04 4.13 -16.58
CA LEU A 525 -7.00 3.76 -18.00
C LEU A 525 -6.94 5.02 -18.90
N ALA A 526 -7.79 6.01 -18.64
CA ALA A 526 -7.82 7.24 -19.44
C ALA A 526 -6.51 8.05 -19.33
N VAL A 527 -6.00 8.26 -18.11
CA VAL A 527 -4.75 9.02 -17.89
C VAL A 527 -3.55 8.31 -18.51
N VAL A 528 -3.44 6.98 -18.32
CA VAL A 528 -2.34 6.18 -18.90
C VAL A 528 -2.40 6.18 -20.43
N MET A 529 -3.59 6.05 -21.03
CA MET A 529 -3.76 6.09 -22.48
C MET A 529 -3.46 7.48 -23.07
N VAL A 530 -3.81 8.57 -22.38
CA VAL A 530 -3.39 9.93 -22.76
C VAL A 530 -1.88 10.09 -22.64
N ALA A 531 -1.28 9.63 -21.53
CA ALA A 531 0.15 9.75 -21.28
C ALA A 531 1.01 9.03 -22.34
N ILE A 532 0.67 7.78 -22.69
CA ILE A 532 1.43 7.02 -23.69
C ILE A 532 1.30 7.63 -25.10
N ASN A 533 0.14 8.21 -25.43
CA ASN A 533 -0.12 8.89 -26.72
C ASN A 533 0.37 10.35 -26.79
N THR A 534 0.91 10.91 -25.72
CA THR A 534 1.39 12.31 -25.69
C THR A 534 2.87 12.38 -25.35
N TRP A 535 3.25 12.46 -24.07
CA TRP A 535 4.66 12.54 -23.68
C TRP A 535 5.40 11.20 -23.79
N GLY A 536 4.69 10.07 -23.70
CA GLY A 536 5.27 8.73 -23.91
C GLY A 536 5.92 8.58 -25.30
N ILE A 537 5.25 9.06 -26.35
CA ILE A 537 5.81 9.10 -27.73
C ILE A 537 7.14 9.85 -27.76
N ARG A 538 7.21 11.02 -27.12
CA ARG A 538 8.41 11.88 -27.14
C ARG A 538 9.56 11.29 -26.30
N LEU A 539 9.25 10.57 -25.23
CA LEU A 539 10.24 10.00 -24.31
C LEU A 539 10.83 8.68 -24.83
N PHE A 540 10.00 7.81 -25.43
CA PHE A 540 10.40 6.45 -25.84
C PHE A 540 10.39 6.21 -27.36
N GLN A 541 10.14 7.25 -28.17
CA GLN A 541 10.09 7.18 -29.64
C GLN A 541 9.12 6.10 -30.18
N LEU A 542 7.92 6.05 -29.60
CA LEU A 542 6.96 4.95 -29.77
C LEU A 542 6.35 4.82 -31.18
N ASN A 543 6.48 5.85 -32.03
CA ASN A 543 5.89 5.88 -33.37
C ASN A 543 6.57 4.95 -34.38
N THR A 544 7.80 4.52 -34.09
CA THR A 544 8.60 3.64 -34.96
C THR A 544 8.84 2.31 -34.27
N PHE A 545 8.74 1.21 -35.03
CA PHE A 545 9.20 -0.08 -34.56
C PHE A 545 10.73 -0.05 -34.42
N PRO A 546 11.29 -0.31 -33.22
CA PRO A 546 12.70 -0.07 -32.98
C PRO A 546 13.57 -1.24 -33.45
N GLU A 547 14.77 -0.94 -33.95
CA GLU A 547 15.72 -1.95 -34.45
C GLU A 547 16.12 -2.98 -33.37
N TRP A 548 16.13 -2.60 -32.09
CA TRP A 548 16.40 -3.53 -30.98
C TRP A 548 15.25 -4.54 -30.72
N ALA A 549 14.04 -4.28 -31.21
CA ALA A 549 12.90 -5.20 -31.15
C ALA A 549 12.75 -6.04 -32.43
N ALA A 550 13.48 -5.70 -33.49
CA ALA A 550 13.54 -6.54 -34.67
C ALA A 550 14.14 -7.88 -34.28
N ILE A 551 13.37 -8.95 -34.48
CA ILE A 551 13.84 -10.32 -34.33
C ILE A 551 15.09 -10.43 -35.20
N SER A 552 16.25 -10.60 -34.57
CA SER A 552 17.47 -10.96 -35.27
C SER A 552 17.26 -12.34 -35.88
N ASN A 553 16.78 -12.37 -37.13
CA ASN A 553 16.53 -13.61 -37.84
C ASN A 553 17.82 -14.43 -37.81
N VAL A 554 17.70 -15.66 -37.30
CA VAL A 554 18.77 -16.67 -37.39
C VAL A 554 18.81 -17.19 -38.83
N THR A 555 19.24 -16.31 -39.73
CA THR A 555 19.59 -16.56 -41.14
C THR A 555 20.97 -15.96 -41.39
N SER A 556 21.94 -16.36 -40.56
CA SER A 556 23.37 -16.12 -40.76
C SER A 556 24.25 -17.15 -40.02
N GLN A 557 23.79 -18.40 -39.96
CA GLN A 557 24.69 -19.56 -39.88
C GLN A 557 24.34 -20.49 -41.04
N THR A 558 25.40 -20.84 -41.79
CA THR A 558 25.44 -21.54 -43.08
C THR A 558 24.97 -22.99 -43.01
#